data_AF-A0A7S3T7C2-F1
#
_entry.id   AF-A0A7S3T7C2-F1
#
_cell.length_a   1.000
_cell.length_b   1.000
_cell.length_c   1.000
_cell.angle_alpha   90.00
_cell.angle_beta   90.00
_cell.angle_gamma   90.00
#
_symmetry.space_group_name_H-M   'P 1'
#
loop_
_entity.id
_entity.type
_entity.pdbx_description
1 polymer ?
#
loop_
_entity_poly.entity_id
_entity_poly.type
_entity_poly.pdbx_seq_one_letter_code
_entity_poly.pdbx_strand_id
1 'polypeptide(L)'
;MPPSRCWCTSPLKCSALMRVSSPPAGSTALPLPEYSWVGSYHSPPWCQMQPRFERAAAAWGWEQRDARAYFGGACSTGISRQSLLPLNRTHGELLHVLDVGFGRSGFVNPHDVERAKRSYARLGVGWGNFSAQLPPDYACRFQVLLSVPGFGYSNRLRQLLACGSAVVHVQHARV
;
A
#
# COMPACT_ATOMS: atom_id res chain seq x y z
N MET A 1 13.12 -21.26 -14.70
CA MET A 1 11.96 -21.72 -13.92
C MET A 1 10.71 -21.09 -14.51
N PRO A 2 9.67 -21.86 -14.90
CA PRO A 2 8.42 -21.26 -15.37
C PRO A 2 7.76 -20.50 -14.20
N PRO A 3 7.10 -19.35 -14.45
CA PRO A 3 6.38 -18.64 -13.40
C PRO A 3 5.28 -19.56 -12.87
N SER A 4 5.30 -19.79 -11.56
CA SER A 4 4.27 -20.50 -10.81
C SER A 4 2.91 -19.89 -11.17
N ARG A 5 2.02 -20.72 -11.73
CA ARG A 5 0.68 -20.31 -12.12
C ARG A 5 -0.05 -19.73 -10.91
N CYS A 6 -0.52 -18.49 -11.01
CA CYS A 6 -1.51 -17.95 -10.09
C CYS A 6 -2.74 -18.87 -10.10
N TRP A 7 -3.06 -19.50 -8.97
CA TRP A 7 -4.14 -20.49 -8.87
C TRP A 7 -5.56 -19.89 -9.02
N CYS A 8 -5.68 -18.57 -9.19
CA CYS A 8 -6.95 -17.87 -9.34
C CYS A 8 -7.01 -17.16 -10.69
N THR A 9 -7.45 -17.86 -11.75
CA THR A 9 -7.61 -17.31 -13.11
C THR A 9 -9.04 -16.86 -13.42
N SER A 10 -9.97 -16.92 -12.47
CA SER A 10 -11.35 -16.48 -12.67
C SER A 10 -11.94 -15.78 -11.44
N PRO A 11 -12.33 -14.50 -11.54
CA PRO A 11 -12.90 -13.73 -10.42
C PRO A 11 -14.24 -14.28 -9.92
N LEU A 12 -14.95 -15.10 -10.71
CA LEU A 12 -16.26 -15.65 -10.37
C LEU A 12 -16.22 -16.92 -9.51
N LYS A 13 -15.08 -17.61 -9.40
CA LYS A 13 -14.98 -18.90 -8.66
C LYS A 13 -14.35 -18.79 -7.26
N CYS A 14 -13.82 -17.63 -6.89
CA CYS A 14 -13.21 -17.41 -5.57
C CYS A 14 -14.13 -16.70 -4.57
N SER A 15 -15.41 -16.50 -4.93
CA SER A 15 -16.43 -15.94 -4.04
C SER A 15 -16.97 -16.99 -3.06
N ALA A 16 -16.08 -17.61 -2.28
CA ALA A 16 -16.48 -18.22 -1.03
C ALA A 16 -16.30 -17.16 0.06
N LEU A 17 -17.41 -16.73 0.65
CA LEU A 17 -17.48 -15.74 1.72
C LEU A 17 -16.36 -15.93 2.76
N MET A 18 -15.43 -14.98 2.81
CA MET A 18 -14.60 -14.75 4.00
C MET A 18 -14.70 -13.28 4.37
N ARG A 19 -15.70 -12.96 5.18
CA ARG A 19 -15.85 -11.68 5.88
C ARG A 19 -15.57 -11.95 7.35
N VAL A 20 -14.43 -11.50 7.88
CA VAL A 20 -14.27 -11.25 9.32
C VAL A 20 -13.28 -10.09 9.50
N SER A 21 -13.74 -9.03 10.14
CA SER A 21 -12.96 -7.94 10.71
C SER A 21 -12.02 -8.45 11.81
N SER A 22 -10.85 -7.85 11.98
CA SER A 22 -9.91 -8.19 13.06
C SER A 22 -10.66 -8.28 14.39
N PRO A 23 -10.65 -9.43 15.05
CA PRO A 23 -11.42 -9.59 16.26
C PRO A 23 -10.57 -9.04 17.45
N PRO A 24 -11.20 -8.47 18.49
CA PRO A 24 -10.47 -7.89 19.62
C PRO A 24 -9.68 -8.96 20.38
N ALA A 25 -8.65 -8.54 21.13
CA ALA A 25 -7.86 -9.45 21.95
C ALA A 25 -8.78 -10.19 22.96
N GLY A 26 -8.78 -11.53 22.90
CA GLY A 26 -9.72 -12.39 23.62
C GLY A 26 -10.81 -13.03 22.75
N SER A 27 -10.82 -12.76 21.44
CA SER A 27 -11.76 -13.40 20.54
C SER A 27 -11.40 -14.85 20.21
N THR A 28 -12.43 -15.67 20.05
CA THR A 28 -12.35 -17.06 19.57
C THR A 28 -12.32 -17.19 18.04
N ALA A 29 -12.23 -16.08 17.30
CA ALA A 29 -12.24 -16.11 15.84
C ALA A 29 -10.89 -16.58 15.28
N LEU A 30 -10.94 -17.58 14.41
CA LEU A 30 -9.77 -18.14 13.75
C LEU A 30 -9.22 -17.14 12.72
N PRO A 31 -7.92 -16.82 12.72
CA PRO A 31 -7.32 -15.97 11.70
C PRO A 31 -7.33 -16.72 10.37
N LEU A 32 -8.09 -16.20 9.40
CA LEU A 32 -8.13 -16.71 8.03
C LEU A 32 -7.41 -15.73 7.09
N PRO A 33 -6.80 -16.21 5.99
CA PRO A 33 -6.31 -15.35 4.94
C PRO A 33 -7.44 -14.46 4.42
N GLU A 34 -7.24 -13.15 4.50
CA GLU A 34 -8.24 -12.19 4.03
C GLU A 34 -8.36 -12.16 2.48
N TYR A 35 -9.52 -11.74 1.99
CA TYR A 35 -9.91 -11.85 0.57
C TYR A 35 -8.91 -11.25 -0.43
N SER A 36 -8.10 -10.24 -0.06
CA SER A 36 -7.12 -9.63 -0.98
C SER A 36 -5.98 -10.58 -1.37
N TRP A 37 -5.83 -11.74 -0.72
CA TRP A 37 -4.96 -12.81 -1.20
C TRP A 37 -5.41 -13.35 -2.57
N VAL A 38 -6.72 -13.55 -2.76
CA VAL A 38 -7.34 -14.04 -4.01
C VAL A 38 -7.82 -12.92 -4.93
N GLY A 39 -7.75 -11.67 -4.47
CA GLY A 39 -8.10 -10.48 -5.22
C GLY A 39 -9.55 -10.04 -5.02
N SER A 40 -9.87 -8.86 -5.54
CA SER A 40 -11.21 -8.27 -5.55
C SER A 40 -11.40 -7.40 -6.80
N TYR A 41 -12.59 -6.85 -7.00
CA TYR A 41 -12.88 -5.94 -8.12
C TYR A 41 -11.91 -4.72 -8.17
N HIS A 42 -11.36 -4.28 -7.04
CA HIS A 42 -10.46 -3.12 -6.95
C HIS A 42 -9.00 -3.47 -6.69
N SER A 43 -8.64 -4.76 -6.56
CA SER A 43 -7.26 -5.16 -6.25
C SER A 43 -6.94 -6.53 -6.84
N PRO A 44 -5.88 -6.68 -7.65
CA PRO A 44 -5.46 -7.97 -8.17
C PRO A 44 -5.11 -8.97 -7.04
N PRO A 45 -5.16 -10.29 -7.31
CA PRO A 45 -4.69 -11.29 -6.37
C PRO A 45 -3.22 -11.08 -6.00
N TRP A 46 -2.85 -11.50 -4.80
CA TRP A 46 -1.49 -11.28 -4.26
C TRP A 46 -0.42 -11.90 -5.16
N CYS A 47 -0.65 -13.08 -5.73
CA CYS A 47 0.30 -13.73 -6.62
C CYS A 47 0.64 -12.90 -7.88
N GLN A 48 -0.24 -11.99 -8.31
CA GLN A 48 0.04 -11.05 -9.40
C GLN A 48 0.69 -9.77 -8.89
N MET A 49 0.34 -9.33 -7.68
CA MET A 49 0.92 -8.13 -7.08
C MET A 49 2.36 -8.35 -6.61
N GLN A 50 2.68 -9.50 -6.03
CA GLN A 50 4.00 -9.76 -5.45
C GLN A 50 5.15 -9.56 -6.46
N PRO A 51 5.13 -10.16 -7.67
CA PRO A 51 6.18 -9.93 -8.67
C PRO A 51 6.27 -8.47 -9.15
N ARG A 52 5.20 -7.69 -9.00
CA ARG A 52 5.23 -6.25 -9.29
C ARG A 52 6.00 -5.50 -8.20
N PHE A 53 5.74 -5.79 -6.93
CA PHE A 53 6.48 -5.19 -5.82
C PHE A 53 7.96 -5.60 -5.81
N GLU A 54 8.26 -6.87 -6.08
CA GLU A 54 9.65 -7.37 -6.15
C GLU A 54 10.44 -6.70 -7.27
N ARG A 55 9.84 -6.54 -8.47
CA ARG A 55 10.47 -5.80 -9.57
C ARG A 55 10.65 -4.32 -9.25
N ALA A 56 9.66 -3.70 -8.60
CA ALA A 56 9.79 -2.32 -8.16
C ALA A 56 10.89 -2.16 -7.11
N ALA A 57 11.01 -3.08 -6.16
CA ALA A 57 12.09 -3.10 -5.16
C ALA A 57 13.47 -3.24 -5.81
N ALA A 58 13.60 -4.13 -6.79
CA ALA A 58 14.85 -4.36 -7.52
C ALA A 58 15.27 -3.16 -8.39
N ALA A 59 14.32 -2.31 -8.79
CA ALA A 59 14.61 -1.10 -9.55
C ALA A 59 15.31 0.00 -8.72
N TRP A 60 15.34 -0.13 -7.39
CA TRP A 60 15.94 0.86 -6.48
C TRP A 60 16.94 0.19 -5.52
N GLY A 61 18.23 0.44 -5.76
CA GLY A 61 19.26 0.14 -4.76
C GLY A 61 19.01 0.92 -3.46
N TRP A 62 19.41 0.36 -2.31
CA TRP A 62 19.10 0.94 -1.00
C TRP A 62 19.49 2.42 -0.87
N GLU A 63 20.72 2.76 -1.28
CA GLU A 63 21.26 4.13 -1.25
C GLU A 63 20.57 5.10 -2.23
N GLN A 64 19.86 4.59 -3.23
CA GLN A 64 19.13 5.41 -4.20
C GLN A 64 17.69 5.71 -3.76
N ARG A 65 17.22 5.04 -2.70
CA ARG A 65 15.88 5.25 -2.16
C ARG A 65 15.84 6.56 -1.36
N ASP A 66 14.68 7.20 -1.38
CA ASP A 66 14.41 8.39 -0.57
C ASP A 66 14.47 8.01 0.92
N ALA A 67 15.30 8.74 1.68
CA ALA A 67 15.54 8.46 3.10
C ALA A 67 14.37 8.88 4.01
N ARG A 68 13.39 9.62 3.48
CA ARG A 68 12.19 10.00 4.23
C ARG A 68 11.31 8.81 4.53
N ALA A 69 10.64 8.83 5.68
CA ALA A 69 9.55 7.93 5.97
C ALA A 69 8.38 8.21 5.03
N TYR A 70 7.74 7.16 4.50
CA TYR A 70 6.61 7.31 3.58
C TYR A 70 5.33 6.68 4.11
N PHE A 71 4.23 7.42 3.98
CA PHE A 71 2.87 6.90 4.10
C PHE A 71 2.04 7.35 2.89
N GLY A 72 1.29 6.45 2.27
CA GLY A 72 0.36 6.83 1.17
C GLY A 72 -1.04 6.21 1.28
N GLY A 73 -1.97 6.81 1.98
CA GLY A 73 -3.26 6.19 2.27
C GLY A 73 -4.30 7.24 2.64
N ALA A 74 -5.56 6.84 2.74
CA ALA A 74 -6.62 7.73 3.19
C ALA A 74 -6.38 8.13 4.66
N CYS A 75 -5.93 9.36 4.90
CA CYS A 75 -5.65 9.87 6.24
C CYS A 75 -6.93 10.08 7.07
N SER A 76 -8.08 10.18 6.40
CA SER A 76 -9.41 10.22 7.03
C SER A 76 -9.79 8.91 7.75
N THR A 77 -9.12 7.80 7.46
CA THR A 77 -9.49 6.46 7.96
C THR A 77 -8.70 6.08 9.21
N GLY A 78 -9.05 6.66 10.36
CA GLY A 78 -8.48 6.31 11.68
C GLY A 78 -7.64 7.43 12.31
N ILE A 79 -7.72 7.55 13.64
CA ILE A 79 -7.16 8.67 14.41
C ILE A 79 -5.64 8.80 14.21
N SER A 80 -4.90 7.68 14.26
CA SER A 80 -3.45 7.68 14.08
C SER A 80 -3.00 8.19 12.70
N ARG A 81 -3.84 8.06 11.67
CA ARG A 81 -3.51 8.54 10.32
C ARG A 81 -3.76 10.04 10.18
N GLN A 82 -4.75 10.59 10.88
CA GLN A 82 -5.03 12.03 10.85
C GLN A 82 -3.85 12.83 11.39
N SER A 83 -3.14 12.31 12.39
CA SER A 83 -1.93 12.92 12.94
C SER A 83 -0.75 12.99 11.96
N LEU A 84 -0.76 12.22 10.86
CA LEU A 84 0.32 12.27 9.87
C LEU A 84 0.31 13.54 9.02
N LEU A 85 -0.87 14.14 8.79
CA LEU A 85 -1.00 15.36 7.99
C LEU A 85 -0.28 16.58 8.60
N PRO A 86 -0.49 16.93 9.89
CA PRO A 86 0.26 18.01 10.52
C PRO A 86 1.76 17.70 10.64
N LEU A 87 2.12 16.43 10.88
CA LEU A 87 3.53 16.00 10.91
C LEU A 87 4.22 16.20 9.56
N ASN A 88 3.58 15.83 8.45
CA ASN A 88 4.12 16.02 7.10
C ASN A 88 4.32 17.50 6.74
N ARG A 89 3.46 18.40 7.26
CA ARG A 89 3.62 19.85 7.05
C ARG A 89 4.80 20.42 7.84
N THR A 90 5.07 19.87 9.01
CA THR A 90 6.10 20.38 9.93
C THR A 90 7.46 19.73 9.69
N HIS A 91 7.46 18.47 9.26
CA HIS A 91 8.64 17.61 9.11
C HIS A 91 8.70 16.96 7.71
N GLY A 92 8.40 17.73 6.66
CA GLY A 92 8.35 17.24 5.26
C GLY A 92 9.70 16.75 4.72
N GLU A 93 10.78 17.13 5.39
CA GLU A 93 12.16 16.68 5.18
C GLU A 93 12.44 15.29 5.78
N LEU A 94 11.62 14.83 6.74
CA LEU A 94 11.72 13.50 7.37
C LEU A 94 10.58 12.56 6.97
N LEU A 95 9.43 13.12 6.63
CA LEU A 95 8.18 12.39 6.38
C LEU A 95 7.56 12.87 5.07
N HIS A 96 7.13 11.91 4.24
CA HIS A 96 6.35 12.15 3.05
C HIS A 96 5.00 11.43 3.17
N VAL A 97 3.92 12.22 3.28
CA VAL A 97 2.54 11.72 3.36
C VAL A 97 1.80 12.03 2.07
N LEU A 98 1.29 10.98 1.45
CA LEU A 98 0.38 11.04 0.31
C LEU A 98 -1.04 10.66 0.77
N ASP A 99 -1.92 11.65 0.91
CA ASP A 99 -3.31 11.39 1.26
C ASP A 99 -4.13 11.00 0.02
N VAL A 100 -4.44 9.70 -0.09
CA VAL A 100 -5.26 9.11 -1.16
C VAL A 100 -6.63 8.69 -0.63
N GLY A 101 -7.43 9.67 -0.23
CA GLY A 101 -8.80 9.46 0.25
C GLY A 101 -9.81 9.07 -0.84
N PHE A 102 -10.88 8.37 -0.46
CA PHE A 102 -12.07 8.19 -1.31
C PHE A 102 -12.74 9.55 -1.53
N GLY A 103 -12.91 9.95 -2.80
CA GLY A 103 -13.74 11.10 -3.18
C GLY A 103 -13.10 12.49 -3.06
N ARG A 104 -11.79 12.62 -2.77
CA ARG A 104 -11.07 13.89 -2.89
C ARG A 104 -9.82 13.73 -3.74
N SER A 105 -9.99 13.95 -5.03
CA SER A 105 -8.96 14.16 -6.05
C SER A 105 -8.06 15.40 -5.81
N GLY A 106 -7.94 15.90 -4.58
CA GLY A 106 -7.49 17.26 -4.29
C GLY A 106 -6.16 17.42 -3.54
N PHE A 107 -5.50 16.35 -3.08
CA PHE A 107 -4.30 16.47 -2.23
C PHE A 107 -3.09 15.65 -2.70
N VAL A 108 -3.01 15.34 -3.99
CA VAL A 108 -1.74 14.88 -4.56
C VAL A 108 -1.03 16.11 -5.12
N ASN A 109 0.13 16.45 -4.57
CA ASN A 109 0.96 17.52 -5.11
C ASN A 109 1.22 17.21 -6.60
N PRO A 110 0.96 18.15 -7.53
CA PRO A 110 1.22 17.95 -8.96
C PRO A 110 2.66 17.48 -9.25
N HIS A 111 3.63 17.89 -8.42
CA HIS A 111 5.00 17.41 -8.50
C HIS A 111 5.16 15.92 -8.20
N ASP A 112 4.38 15.37 -7.26
CA ASP A 112 4.40 13.94 -6.93
C ASP A 112 3.74 13.11 -8.02
N VAL A 113 2.67 13.64 -8.63
CA VAL A 113 2.05 13.04 -9.83
C VAL A 113 3.06 12.96 -10.97
N GLU A 114 3.74 14.06 -11.29
CA GLU A 114 4.72 14.10 -12.39
C GLU A 114 5.99 13.28 -12.11
N ARG A 115 6.45 13.25 -10.85
CA ARG A 115 7.56 12.38 -10.43
C ARG A 115 7.18 10.90 -10.56
N ALA A 116 5.95 10.54 -10.19
CA ALA A 116 5.47 9.19 -10.39
C ALA A 116 5.38 8.83 -11.88
N LYS A 117 4.72 9.67 -12.70
CA LYS A 117 4.62 9.47 -14.16
C LYS A 117 5.99 9.21 -14.81
N ARG A 118 6.98 10.06 -14.53
CA ARG A 118 8.34 9.93 -15.09
C ARG A 118 9.00 8.61 -14.74
N SER A 119 8.88 8.16 -13.50
CA SER A 119 9.46 6.90 -13.08
C SER A 119 8.72 5.68 -13.63
N TYR A 120 7.42 5.77 -13.94
CA TYR A 120 6.70 4.69 -14.62
C TYR A 120 6.95 4.63 -16.12
N ALA A 121 7.19 5.77 -16.77
CA ALA A 121 7.72 5.78 -18.14
C ALA A 121 9.04 5.00 -18.24
N ARG A 122 9.91 5.09 -17.22
CA ARG A 122 11.13 4.27 -17.13
C ARG A 122 10.87 2.78 -16.89
N LEU A 123 9.72 2.41 -16.32
CA LEU A 123 9.34 1.03 -16.02
C LEU A 123 8.41 0.42 -17.09
N GLY A 124 8.08 1.15 -18.16
CA GLY A 124 7.26 0.66 -19.28
C GLY A 124 5.80 0.37 -18.94
N VAL A 125 5.24 0.96 -17.88
CA VAL A 125 3.87 0.67 -17.43
C VAL A 125 2.94 1.84 -17.76
N GLY A 126 1.87 1.59 -18.51
CA GLY A 126 0.89 2.60 -18.93
C GLY A 126 0.12 3.22 -17.77
N TRP A 127 -0.02 4.54 -17.79
CA TRP A 127 -0.81 5.33 -16.83
C TRP A 127 -2.29 5.28 -17.27
N GLY A 128 -3.09 4.38 -16.68
CA GLY A 128 -4.53 4.27 -16.95
C GLY A 128 -5.40 5.07 -15.96
N ASN A 129 -6.66 5.32 -16.34
CA ASN A 129 -7.72 6.11 -15.67
C ASN A 129 -8.03 5.76 -14.19
N PHE A 130 -7.03 5.84 -13.31
CA PHE A 130 -7.19 5.82 -11.87
C PHE A 130 -7.09 7.27 -11.39
N SER A 131 -8.18 7.80 -10.83
CA SER A 131 -8.23 9.12 -10.20
C SER A 131 -7.00 9.37 -9.33
N ALA A 132 -6.00 10.09 -9.84
CA ALA A 132 -4.79 10.59 -9.17
C ALA A 132 -4.13 9.70 -8.08
N GLN A 133 -4.39 8.39 -8.06
CA GLN A 133 -3.83 7.48 -7.06
C GLN A 133 -2.49 7.02 -7.59
N LEU A 134 -1.41 7.37 -6.88
CA LEU A 134 -0.12 6.80 -7.20
C LEU A 134 -0.23 5.27 -7.17
N PRO A 135 0.38 4.58 -8.14
CA PRO A 135 0.37 3.14 -8.19
C PRO A 135 0.91 2.53 -6.88
N PRO A 136 0.40 1.34 -6.51
CA PRO A 136 0.60 0.79 -5.16
C PRO A 136 2.08 0.50 -4.83
N ASP A 137 2.93 0.27 -5.83
CA ASP A 137 4.37 0.02 -5.74
C ASP A 137 5.23 1.29 -5.71
N TYR A 138 4.65 2.48 -5.77
CA TYR A 138 5.38 3.76 -5.57
C TYR A 138 6.14 3.81 -4.25
N ALA A 139 5.61 3.14 -3.22
CA ALA A 139 6.23 3.01 -1.91
C ALA A 139 7.66 2.44 -1.98
N CYS A 140 7.99 1.58 -2.95
CA CYS A 140 9.30 0.90 -2.98
C CYS A 140 10.50 1.84 -3.25
N ARG A 141 10.25 3.14 -3.46
CA ARG A 141 11.27 4.17 -3.63
C ARG A 141 11.81 4.72 -2.32
N PHE A 142 11.18 4.40 -1.19
CA PHE A 142 11.53 4.95 0.11
C PHE A 142 12.23 3.89 0.95
N GLN A 143 13.21 4.31 1.75
CA GLN A 143 13.92 3.41 2.67
C GLN A 143 13.03 2.99 3.83
N VAL A 144 12.18 3.90 4.31
CA VAL A 144 11.31 3.69 5.48
C VAL A 144 9.85 3.82 5.09
N LEU A 145 9.04 2.80 5.41
CA LEU A 145 7.62 2.72 5.09
C LEU A 145 6.76 2.62 6.34
N LEU A 146 5.73 3.45 6.43
CA LEU A 146 4.82 3.48 7.57
C LEU A 146 3.59 2.61 7.32
N SER A 147 3.40 1.61 8.18
CA SER A 147 2.20 0.79 8.25
C SER A 147 1.33 1.24 9.41
N VAL A 148 0.42 2.17 9.13
CA VAL A 148 -0.50 2.75 10.14
C VAL A 148 -1.88 2.12 10.00
N PRO A 149 -2.48 1.59 11.09
CA PRO A 149 -3.78 0.94 11.05
C PRO A 149 -4.88 1.94 10.67
N GLY A 150 -5.96 1.42 10.09
CA GLY A 150 -7.15 2.22 9.77
C GLY A 150 -8.26 1.90 10.76
N PHE A 151 -9.45 1.56 10.26
CA PHE A 151 -10.53 0.95 11.04
C PHE A 151 -10.23 -0.48 11.52
N GLY A 152 -9.10 -1.05 11.12
CA GLY A 152 -8.62 -2.39 11.48
C GLY A 152 -7.24 -2.64 10.91
N TYR A 153 -6.87 -3.91 10.71
CA TYR A 153 -5.60 -4.24 10.05
C TYR A 153 -5.57 -3.67 8.61
N SER A 154 -4.39 -3.28 8.15
CA SER A 154 -4.21 -2.78 6.79
C SER A 154 -3.59 -3.84 5.88
N ASN A 155 -4.27 -4.14 4.77
CA ASN A 155 -3.73 -4.95 3.66
C ASN A 155 -2.39 -4.46 3.12
N ARG A 156 -2.03 -3.22 3.43
CA ARG A 156 -0.82 -2.58 3.00
C ARG A 156 0.45 -3.19 3.61
N LEU A 157 0.39 -3.74 4.83
CA LEU A 157 1.59 -4.25 5.50
C LEU A 157 2.35 -5.25 4.63
N ARG A 158 1.65 -6.21 4.02
CA ARG A 158 2.25 -7.20 3.10
C ARG A 158 2.93 -6.55 1.90
N GLN A 159 2.33 -5.49 1.35
CA GLN A 159 2.82 -4.77 0.18
C GLN A 159 4.11 -4.01 0.51
N LEU A 160 4.17 -3.38 1.69
CA LEU A 160 5.36 -2.64 2.15
C LEU A 160 6.53 -3.59 2.39
N LEU A 161 6.27 -4.76 2.99
CA LEU A 161 7.30 -5.77 3.21
C LEU A 161 7.91 -6.28 1.89
N ALA A 162 7.09 -6.42 0.84
CA ALA A 162 7.57 -6.83 -0.48
C ALA A 162 8.48 -5.81 -1.18
N CYS A 163 8.52 -4.54 -0.72
CA CYS A 163 9.44 -3.54 -1.25
C CYS A 163 10.90 -3.71 -0.76
N GLY A 164 11.14 -4.57 0.23
CA GLY A 164 12.47 -4.68 0.87
C GLY A 164 12.91 -3.38 1.56
N SER A 165 11.96 -2.54 1.98
CA SER A 165 12.18 -1.34 2.78
C SER A 165 12.11 -1.67 4.27
N ALA A 166 12.66 -0.81 5.13
CA ALA A 166 12.38 -0.88 6.56
C ALA A 166 10.91 -0.50 6.81
N VAL A 167 10.15 -1.33 7.51
CA VAL A 167 8.72 -1.08 7.78
C VAL A 167 8.53 -0.73 9.25
N VAL A 168 8.05 0.48 9.53
CA VAL A 168 7.61 0.88 10.87
C VAL A 168 6.11 0.63 10.97
N HIS A 169 5.74 -0.36 11.79
CA HIS A 169 4.35 -0.72 12.02
C HIS A 169 3.85 -0.07 13.31
N VAL A 170 2.81 0.76 13.19
CA VAL A 170 2.14 1.35 14.35
C VAL A 170 1.13 0.34 14.86
N GLN A 171 1.29 -0.09 16.11
CA GLN A 171 0.35 -0.99 16.74
C GLN A 171 -1.03 -0.32 16.84
N HIS A 172 -2.09 -1.09 16.57
CA HIS A 172 -3.44 -0.61 16.80
C HIS A 172 -3.64 -0.43 18.32
N ALA A 173 -3.80 0.81 18.75
CA ALA A 173 -4.10 1.11 20.15
C ALA A 173 -5.46 0.50 20.51
N ARG A 174 -5.50 -0.33 21.56
CA ARG A 174 -6.74 -0.82 22.13
C ARG A 174 -7.35 0.35 22.90
N VAL A 175 -8.45 0.89 22.41
CA VAL A 175 -9.32 1.79 23.18
C VAL A 175 -10.46 0.96 23.74
#